data_AF-R6NGC1-F1
#
_entry.id   AF-R6NGC1-F1
#
_cell.length_a   1.000
_cell.length_b   1.000
_cell.length_c   1.000
_cell.angle_alpha   90.00
_cell.angle_beta   90.00
_cell.angle_gamma   90.00
#
_symmetry.space_group_name_H-M   'P 1'
#
loop_
_entity.id
_entity.type
_entity.pdbx_description
1 polymer ?
#
loop_
_entity_poly.entity_id
_entity_poly.type
_entity_poly.pdbx_seq_one_letter_code
_entity_poly.pdbx_strand_id
1 'polypeptide(L)'
;MNFIPLLAQLGGSAGGASSTQQSNPIMMIVMMAALFAVMYFVMIRPQKKKQKEEQNMRDSIQVGDEITTIGGIMGRVVTVKEDSIIIETGADRNKMKITRWAVSTNNTATEKAEAERQAAKEAAEAEKKKKMDEAVENSKASRKKSKKKKDDTFDS
;
A
#
# COMPACT_ATOMS: atom_id res chain seq x y z
N MET A 1 -11.10 -29.49 56.48
CA MET A 1 -10.68 -28.11 56.16
C MET A 1 -10.38 -28.03 54.68
N ASN A 2 -11.32 -27.51 53.89
CA ASN A 2 -11.11 -27.17 52.48
C ASN A 2 -10.36 -25.85 52.41
N PHE A 3 -9.09 -25.86 52.01
CA PHE A 3 -8.37 -24.65 51.67
C PHE A 3 -7.58 -24.87 50.38
N ILE A 4 -7.97 -24.10 49.35
CA ILE A 4 -7.23 -23.72 48.14
C ILE A 4 -7.51 -24.56 46.88
N PRO A 5 -8.49 -24.09 46.07
CA PRO A 5 -8.33 -23.96 44.64
C PRO A 5 -8.28 -22.45 44.28
N LEU A 6 -7.18 -21.78 44.61
CA LEU A 6 -6.95 -20.38 44.20
C LEU A 6 -6.05 -20.25 42.96
N LEU A 7 -5.48 -21.35 42.46
CA LEU A 7 -4.63 -21.34 41.26
C LEU A 7 -5.38 -21.72 39.97
N ALA A 8 -6.69 -22.05 40.05
CA ALA A 8 -7.50 -22.42 38.90
C ALA A 8 -8.25 -21.24 38.24
N GLN A 9 -8.23 -20.04 38.83
CA GLN A 9 -9.05 -18.89 38.38
C GLN A 9 -8.27 -17.83 37.57
N LEU A 10 -7.01 -18.08 37.16
CA LEU A 10 -6.20 -17.08 36.44
C LEU A 10 -5.62 -17.58 35.09
N GLY A 11 -6.03 -18.75 34.61
CA GLY A 11 -5.50 -19.36 33.40
C GLY A 11 -6.41 -19.37 32.16
N GLY A 12 -7.54 -18.65 32.17
CA GLY A 12 -8.47 -18.73 31.03
C GLY A 12 -9.60 -17.73 31.07
N SER A 13 -9.33 -16.48 30.70
CA SER A 13 -10.37 -15.56 30.25
C SER A 13 -9.80 -14.61 29.20
N ALA A 14 -9.82 -15.08 27.96
CA ALA A 14 -9.78 -14.24 26.78
C ALA A 14 -10.85 -14.78 25.82
N GLY A 15 -11.89 -13.97 25.58
CA GLY A 15 -12.91 -14.20 24.56
C GLY A 15 -14.12 -14.98 25.06
N GLY A 16 -15.14 -14.24 25.53
CA GLY A 16 -16.40 -14.79 26.01
C GLY A 16 -17.21 -15.51 24.94
N ALA A 17 -17.82 -16.62 25.36
CA ALA A 17 -19.15 -17.09 24.97
C ALA A 17 -19.52 -18.28 25.87
N SER A 18 -19.70 -18.01 27.17
CA SER A 18 -20.32 -18.95 28.08
C SER A 18 -21.84 -18.83 27.98
N SER A 19 -22.45 -19.64 27.11
CA SER A 19 -23.84 -20.08 27.29
C SER A 19 -23.84 -21.61 27.44
N THR A 20 -23.79 -22.04 28.70
CA THR A 20 -24.12 -23.40 29.11
C THR A 20 -25.60 -23.65 28.81
N GLN A 21 -25.91 -24.25 27.66
CA GLN A 21 -27.24 -24.80 27.37
C GLN A 21 -27.08 -26.19 26.76
N GLN A 22 -27.72 -27.16 27.42
CA GLN A 22 -27.85 -28.59 27.12
C GLN A 22 -27.38 -29.00 25.71
N SER A 23 -26.24 -29.68 25.69
CA SER A 23 -25.47 -30.10 24.53
C SER A 23 -26.21 -31.09 23.63
N ASN A 24 -26.64 -30.63 22.46
CA ASN A 24 -26.83 -31.50 21.29
C ASN A 24 -25.47 -31.63 20.57
N PRO A 25 -24.82 -32.80 20.51
CA PRO A 25 -23.47 -32.97 19.96
C PRO A 25 -23.38 -32.55 18.48
N ILE A 26 -24.48 -32.63 17.73
CA ILE A 26 -24.58 -32.12 16.36
C ILE A 26 -24.41 -30.60 16.34
N MET A 27 -25.01 -29.88 17.29
CA MET A 27 -24.92 -28.43 17.38
C MET A 27 -23.50 -27.98 17.74
N MET A 28 -22.77 -28.77 18.55
CA MET A 28 -21.36 -28.50 18.88
C MET A 28 -20.44 -28.70 17.66
N ILE A 29 -20.64 -29.75 16.88
CA ILE A 29 -19.87 -30.00 15.64
C ILE A 29 -20.14 -28.90 14.61
N VAL A 30 -21.41 -28.48 14.45
CA VAL A 30 -21.78 -27.38 13.55
C VAL A 30 -21.16 -26.06 14.01
N MET A 31 -21.20 -25.75 15.31
CA MET A 31 -20.58 -24.55 15.86
C MET A 31 -19.06 -24.54 15.66
N MET A 32 -18.41 -25.69 15.88
CA MET A 32 -16.97 -25.83 15.70
C MET A 32 -16.57 -25.73 14.22
N ALA A 33 -17.33 -26.37 13.32
CA ALA A 33 -17.14 -26.25 11.88
C ALA A 33 -17.36 -24.81 11.37
N ALA A 34 -18.35 -24.09 11.91
CA ALA A 34 -18.60 -22.69 11.57
C ALA A 34 -17.42 -21.79 11.97
N LEU A 35 -16.83 -22.02 13.15
CA LEU A 35 -15.67 -21.26 13.61
C LEU A 35 -14.43 -21.50 12.72
N PHE A 36 -14.15 -22.76 12.37
CA PHE A 36 -13.10 -23.11 11.40
C PHE A 36 -13.36 -22.52 10.01
N ALA A 37 -14.61 -22.52 9.54
CA ALA A 37 -14.98 -21.96 8.25
C ALA A 37 -14.73 -20.45 8.20
N VAL A 38 -15.10 -19.71 9.26
CA VAL A 38 -14.87 -18.26 9.35
C VAL A 38 -13.37 -17.95 9.41
N MET A 39 -12.62 -18.65 10.25
CA MET A 39 -11.16 -18.46 10.36
C MET A 39 -10.43 -18.77 9.04
N TYR A 40 -10.80 -19.86 8.38
CA TYR A 40 -10.26 -20.26 7.08
C TYR A 40 -10.54 -19.20 6.01
N PHE A 41 -11.79 -18.72 5.94
CA PHE A 41 -12.21 -17.74 4.93
C PHE A 41 -11.53 -16.38 5.11
N VAL A 42 -11.39 -15.92 6.37
CA VAL A 42 -10.75 -14.65 6.70
C VAL A 42 -9.24 -14.68 6.48
N MET A 43 -8.56 -15.83 6.61
CA MET A 43 -7.10 -15.91 6.44
C MET A 43 -6.67 -16.21 4.98
N ILE A 44 -7.40 -17.05 4.26
CA ILE A 44 -7.03 -17.44 2.88
C ILE A 44 -7.30 -16.34 1.86
N ARG A 45 -8.37 -15.57 2.03
CA ARG A 45 -8.70 -14.46 1.14
C ARG A 45 -7.62 -13.37 1.12
N PRO A 46 -7.11 -12.86 2.25
CA PRO A 46 -6.03 -11.87 2.25
C PRO A 46 -4.68 -12.48 1.86
N GLN A 47 -4.38 -13.73 2.23
CA GLN A 47 -3.11 -14.36 1.88
C GLN A 47 -2.92 -14.51 0.37
N LYS A 48 -3.95 -14.98 -0.36
CA LYS A 48 -3.88 -15.10 -1.82
C LYS A 48 -3.67 -13.75 -2.51
N LYS A 49 -4.25 -12.67 -1.97
CA LYS A 49 -4.09 -11.33 -2.52
C LYS A 49 -2.65 -10.81 -2.31
N LYS A 50 -2.08 -11.00 -1.12
CA LYS A 50 -0.68 -10.62 -0.82
C LYS A 50 0.33 -11.43 -1.64
N GLN A 51 0.14 -12.74 -1.76
CA GLN A 51 1.01 -13.60 -2.57
C GLN A 51 1.00 -13.19 -4.04
N LYS A 52 -0.18 -12.87 -4.59
CA LYS A 52 -0.31 -12.43 -5.98
C LYS A 52 0.34 -11.07 -6.21
N GLU A 53 0.26 -10.15 -5.24
CA GLU A 53 0.89 -8.83 -5.30
C GLU A 53 2.43 -8.93 -5.23
N GLU A 54 2.96 -9.76 -4.34
CA GLU A 54 4.39 -10.07 -4.26
C GLU A 54 4.91 -10.76 -5.53
N GLN A 55 4.13 -11.67 -6.11
CA GLN A 55 4.48 -12.35 -7.34
C GLN A 55 4.48 -11.39 -8.54
N ASN A 56 3.47 -10.53 -8.66
CA ASN A 56 3.41 -9.50 -9.69
C ASN A 56 4.59 -8.52 -9.59
N MET A 57 4.99 -8.13 -8.38
CA MET A 57 6.16 -7.26 -8.17
C MET A 57 7.44 -7.94 -8.68
N ARG A 58 7.63 -9.23 -8.36
CA ARG A 58 8.75 -10.02 -8.88
C ARG A 58 8.71 -10.17 -10.40
N ASP A 59 7.52 -10.32 -10.97
CA ASP A 59 7.32 -10.43 -12.41
C ASP A 59 7.61 -9.15 -13.16
N SER A 60 7.40 -7.99 -12.52
CA SER A 60 7.67 -6.68 -13.10
C SER A 60 9.15 -6.28 -13.18
N ILE A 61 10.06 -7.07 -12.59
CA ILE A 61 11.51 -6.80 -12.60
C ILE A 61 12.08 -6.95 -14.02
N GLN A 62 12.79 -5.92 -14.48
CA GLN A 62 13.41 -5.88 -15.80
C GLN A 62 14.94 -5.82 -15.71
N VAL A 63 15.59 -6.05 -16.85
CA VAL A 63 17.05 -5.86 -16.99
C VAL A 63 17.36 -4.37 -16.87
N GLY A 64 18.33 -4.04 -16.01
CA GLY A 64 18.74 -2.68 -15.72
C GLY A 64 18.17 -2.11 -14.42
N ASP A 65 17.21 -2.79 -13.79
CA ASP A 65 16.66 -2.37 -12.50
C ASP A 65 17.69 -2.54 -11.38
N GLU A 66 17.73 -1.58 -10.47
CA GLU A 66 18.46 -1.66 -9.22
C GLU A 66 17.54 -2.28 -8.16
N ILE A 67 17.98 -3.39 -7.58
CA ILE A 67 17.18 -4.16 -6.65
C ILE A 67 17.91 -4.37 -5.33
N THR A 68 17.12 -4.43 -4.26
CA THR A 68 17.58 -4.84 -2.94
C THR A 68 17.05 -6.22 -2.63
N THR A 69 17.95 -7.16 -2.35
CA THR A 69 17.58 -8.52 -1.93
C THR A 69 17.23 -8.57 -0.45
N ILE A 70 16.58 -9.66 0.00
CA ILE A 70 16.18 -9.89 1.40
C ILE A 70 17.39 -9.82 2.36
N GLY A 71 18.58 -10.22 1.89
CA GLY A 71 19.83 -10.16 2.66
C GLY A 71 20.48 -8.77 2.71
N GLY A 72 19.83 -7.73 2.16
CA GLY A 72 20.37 -6.37 2.10
C GLY A 72 21.42 -6.15 1.01
N ILE A 73 21.61 -7.09 0.08
CA ILE A 73 22.53 -6.93 -1.05
C ILE A 73 21.83 -6.07 -2.10
N MET A 74 22.45 -4.95 -2.46
CA MET A 74 22.02 -4.04 -3.52
C MET A 74 22.84 -4.29 -4.78
N GLY A 75 22.16 -4.34 -5.92
CA GLY A 75 22.82 -4.56 -7.20
C GLY A 75 21.90 -4.33 -8.39
N ARG A 76 22.49 -4.34 -9.59
CA ARG A 76 21.77 -4.14 -10.85
C ARG A 76 21.46 -5.46 -11.52
N VAL A 77 20.23 -5.61 -12.02
CA VAL A 77 19.80 -6.79 -12.77
C VAL A 77 20.42 -6.78 -14.18
N VAL A 78 21.14 -7.85 -14.54
CA VAL A 78 21.76 -8.00 -15.87
C VAL A 78 20.99 -8.98 -16.73
N THR A 79 20.37 -9.99 -16.12
CA THR A 79 19.61 -11.00 -16.85
C THR A 79 18.47 -11.49 -15.98
N VAL A 80 17.28 -11.56 -16.57
CA VAL A 80 16.08 -12.09 -15.92
C VAL A 80 15.73 -13.42 -16.58
N LYS A 81 15.52 -14.47 -15.77
CA LYS A 81 14.87 -15.72 -16.14
C LYS A 81 13.66 -15.93 -15.23
N GLU A 82 12.82 -16.90 -15.55
CA GLU A 82 11.54 -17.14 -14.85
C GLU A 82 11.71 -17.35 -13.34
N ASP A 83 12.64 -18.22 -12.92
CA ASP A 83 12.88 -18.54 -11.50
C ASP A 83 14.14 -17.89 -10.89
N SER A 84 15.05 -17.40 -11.74
CA SER A 84 16.35 -16.87 -11.29
C SER A 84 16.75 -15.62 -12.04
N ILE A 85 17.48 -14.74 -11.37
CA ILE A 85 18.01 -13.52 -11.94
C ILE A 85 19.51 -13.44 -11.67
N ILE A 86 20.24 -12.80 -12.58
CA ILE A 86 21.66 -12.52 -12.42
C ILE A 86 21.81 -11.05 -12.11
N ILE A 87 22.39 -10.77 -10.95
CA ILE A 87 22.68 -9.41 -10.50
C ILE A 87 24.18 -9.13 -10.53
N GLU A 88 24.54 -7.90 -10.86
CA GLU A 88 25.88 -7.36 -10.63
C GLU A 88 25.86 -6.58 -9.31
N THR A 89 26.74 -6.95 -8.39
CA THR A 89 26.87 -6.34 -7.07
C THR A 89 28.29 -5.86 -6.80
N GLY A 90 28.42 -4.77 -6.03
CA GLY A 90 29.70 -4.20 -5.60
C GLY A 90 30.49 -3.47 -6.70
N ALA A 91 31.63 -2.89 -6.32
CA ALA A 91 32.52 -2.17 -7.24
C ALA A 91 33.17 -3.09 -8.29
N ASP A 92 33.38 -4.36 -7.93
CA ASP A 92 34.04 -5.37 -8.76
C ASP A 92 33.11 -5.99 -9.81
N ARG A 93 31.85 -5.53 -9.91
CA ARG A 93 30.82 -6.03 -10.83
C ARG A 93 30.65 -7.55 -10.79
N ASN A 94 30.67 -8.12 -9.59
CA ASN A 94 30.56 -9.56 -9.45
C ASN A 94 29.16 -10.02 -9.83
N LYS A 95 29.08 -11.01 -10.73
CA LYS A 95 27.82 -11.56 -11.23
C LYS A 95 27.37 -12.71 -10.35
N MET A 96 26.27 -12.53 -9.65
CA MET A 96 25.72 -13.55 -8.76
C MET A 96 24.31 -13.95 -9.20
N LYS A 97 24.06 -15.25 -9.24
CA LYS A 97 22.73 -15.80 -9.52
C LYS A 97 21.96 -15.90 -8.21
N ILE A 98 20.80 -15.27 -8.18
CA ILE A 98 19.87 -15.33 -7.05
C ILE A 98 18.50 -15.77 -7.56
N THR A 99 17.68 -16.30 -6.66
CA THR A 99 16.30 -16.66 -6.97
C THR A 99 15.45 -15.41 -7.06
N ARG A 100 14.42 -15.45 -7.91
CA ARG A 100 13.52 -14.30 -8.10
C ARG A 100 12.72 -13.97 -6.83
N TRP A 101 12.47 -14.99 -5.99
CA TRP A 101 11.80 -14.78 -4.71
C TRP A 101 12.63 -14.01 -3.69
N ALA A 102 13.96 -13.97 -3.85
CA ALA A 102 14.88 -13.30 -2.93
C ALA A 102 14.95 -11.78 -3.13
N VAL A 103 14.17 -11.22 -4.07
CA VAL A 103 14.06 -9.78 -4.27
C VAL A 103 13.04 -9.20 -3.30
N SER A 104 13.48 -8.23 -2.50
CA SER A 104 12.65 -7.55 -1.49
C SER A 104 12.06 -6.26 -2.05
N THR A 105 12.88 -5.47 -2.72
CA THR A 105 12.50 -4.14 -3.23
C THR A 105 13.14 -3.90 -4.59
N ASN A 106 12.38 -3.31 -5.51
CA ASN A 106 12.90 -2.79 -6.77
C ASN A 106 13.00 -1.27 -6.64
N ASN A 107 14.23 -0.78 -6.45
CA ASN A 107 14.51 0.62 -6.15
C ASN A 107 14.19 1.50 -7.37
N THR A 108 14.48 1.03 -8.59
CA THR A 108 14.17 1.73 -9.85
C THR A 108 12.66 1.84 -10.12
N ALA A 109 11.88 0.81 -9.75
CA ALA A 109 10.43 0.84 -9.86
C ALA A 109 9.79 1.78 -8.83
N THR A 110 10.33 1.85 -7.61
CA THR A 110 9.88 2.82 -6.59
C THR A 110 10.17 4.26 -6.97
N GLU A 111 11.36 4.56 -7.52
CA GLU A 111 11.69 5.92 -7.98
C GLU A 111 10.83 6.37 -9.16
N LYS A 112 10.51 5.48 -10.12
CA LYS A 112 9.59 5.80 -11.22
C LYS A 112 8.15 6.02 -10.75
N ALA A 113 7.67 5.23 -9.80
CA ALA A 113 6.33 5.40 -9.23
C ALA A 113 6.19 6.70 -8.42
N GLU A 114 7.27 7.17 -7.79
CA GLU A 114 7.33 8.45 -7.10
C GLU A 114 7.47 9.63 -8.06
N ALA A 115 8.28 9.49 -9.12
CA ALA A 115 8.43 10.49 -10.17
C ALA A 115 7.13 10.73 -10.95
N GLU A 116 6.36 9.69 -11.29
CA GLU A 116 5.04 9.85 -11.90
C GLU A 116 4.02 10.47 -10.95
N ARG A 117 4.06 10.14 -9.65
CA ARG A 117 3.22 10.77 -8.63
C ARG A 117 3.55 12.25 -8.43
N GLN A 118 4.81 12.63 -8.55
CA GLN A 118 5.25 14.03 -8.44
C GLN A 118 4.92 14.81 -9.72
N ALA A 119 5.18 14.25 -10.89
CA ALA A 119 4.81 14.86 -12.17
C ALA A 119 3.29 15.06 -12.32
N ALA A 120 2.47 14.11 -11.85
CA ALA A 120 1.02 14.25 -11.84
C ALA A 120 0.54 15.33 -10.85
N LYS A 121 1.22 15.50 -9.71
CA LYS A 121 0.91 16.56 -8.72
C LYS A 121 1.33 17.93 -9.22
N GLU A 122 2.51 18.06 -9.81
CA GLU A 122 2.97 19.31 -10.43
C GLU A 122 2.15 19.71 -11.65
N ALA A 123 1.74 18.75 -12.49
CA ALA A 123 0.84 19.02 -13.61
C ALA A 123 -0.56 19.47 -13.14
N ALA A 124 -1.09 18.86 -12.08
CA ALA A 124 -2.36 19.27 -11.48
C ALA A 124 -2.28 20.65 -10.79
N GLU A 125 -1.14 20.99 -10.18
CA GLU A 125 -0.90 22.29 -9.56
C GLU A 125 -0.67 23.40 -10.60
N ALA A 126 0.04 23.10 -11.69
CA ALA A 126 0.24 24.03 -12.80
C ALA A 126 -1.07 24.34 -13.55
N GLU A 127 -1.96 23.35 -13.72
CA GLU A 127 -3.33 23.54 -14.24
C GLU A 127 -4.17 24.42 -13.30
N LYS A 128 -4.07 24.21 -11.98
CA LYS A 128 -4.77 25.03 -10.97
C LYS A 128 -4.27 26.48 -10.97
N LYS A 129 -2.95 26.67 -11.10
CA LYS A 129 -2.31 27.97 -11.09
C LYS A 129 -2.64 28.79 -12.34
N LYS A 130 -2.69 28.16 -13.53
CA LYS A 130 -3.16 28.80 -14.76
C LYS A 130 -4.62 29.25 -14.67
N LYS A 131 -5.52 28.41 -14.13
CA LYS A 131 -6.93 28.76 -13.90
C LYS A 131 -7.11 29.88 -12.85
N MET A 132 -6.23 29.97 -11.86
CA MET A 132 -6.21 31.06 -10.88
C MET A 132 -5.67 32.36 -11.47
N ASP A 133 -4.59 32.31 -12.24
CA ASP A 133 -4.00 33.49 -12.88
C ASP A 133 -4.98 34.10 -13.91
N GLU A 134 -5.70 33.27 -14.67
CA GLU A 134 -6.73 33.70 -15.64
C GLU A 134 -7.99 34.28 -14.96
N ALA A 135 -8.42 33.72 -13.82
CA ALA A 135 -9.52 34.26 -13.01
C ALA A 135 -9.16 35.59 -12.31
N VAL A 136 -7.89 35.76 -11.92
CA VAL A 136 -7.38 37.02 -11.33
C VAL A 136 -7.27 38.13 -12.38
N GLU A 137 -6.96 37.79 -13.62
CA GLU A 137 -6.92 38.75 -14.73
C GLU A 137 -8.33 39.25 -15.12
N ASN A 138 -9.30 38.33 -15.24
CA ASN A 138 -10.68 38.67 -15.59
C ASN A 138 -11.40 39.48 -14.47
N SER A 139 -11.11 39.19 -13.20
CA SER A 139 -11.67 39.95 -12.06
C SER A 139 -11.08 41.37 -11.93
N LYS A 140 -9.84 41.61 -12.36
CA LYS A 140 -9.23 42.95 -12.44
C LYS A 140 -9.77 43.77 -13.61
N ALA A 141 -10.02 43.14 -14.76
CA ALA A 141 -10.65 43.79 -15.92
C ALA A 141 -12.09 44.24 -15.61
N SER A 142 -12.85 43.45 -14.86
CA SER A 142 -14.22 43.78 -14.43
C SER A 142 -14.27 44.97 -13.44
N ARG A 143 -13.31 45.09 -12.51
CA ARG A 143 -13.24 46.25 -11.57
C ARG A 143 -12.86 47.57 -12.25
N LYS A 144 -12.07 47.56 -13.33
CA LYS A 144 -11.66 48.78 -14.03
C LYS A 144 -12.80 49.42 -14.85
N LYS A 145 -13.77 48.61 -15.33
CA LYS A 145 -14.97 49.12 -16.03
C LYS A 145 -16.01 49.76 -15.10
N SER A 146 -16.04 49.40 -13.81
CA SER A 146 -17.01 49.95 -12.85
C SER A 146 -16.60 51.32 -12.28
N LYS A 147 -15.30 51.66 -12.23
CA LYS A 147 -14.85 52.99 -11.76
C LYS A 147 -15.00 54.12 -12.78
N LYS A 148 -14.97 53.84 -14.08
CA LYS A 148 -15.07 54.90 -15.12
C LYS A 148 -16.49 55.47 -15.30
N LYS A 149 -17.52 54.87 -14.71
CA LYS A 149 -18.93 55.30 -14.86
C LYS A 149 -19.47 56.16 -13.72
N LYS A 150 -18.68 56.40 -12.65
CA LYS A 150 -19.11 57.18 -11.48
C LYS A 150 -18.61 58.63 -11.45
N ASP A 151 -17.68 58.99 -12.32
CA ASP A 151 -17.11 60.35 -12.34
C ASP A 151 -17.88 61.30 -13.28
N ASP A 152 -18.71 60.77 -14.19
CA ASP A 152 -19.46 61.56 -15.19
C ASP A 152 -20.92 61.89 -14.77
N THR A 153 -21.32 61.63 -13.52
CA THR A 153 -22.70 61.91 -13.03
C THR A 153 -22.79 62.99 -11.94
N PHE A 154 -21.70 63.73 -11.69
CA PHE A 154 -21.68 64.82 -10.70
C PHE A 154 -21.59 66.22 -11.32
N ASP A 155 -21.56 66.35 -12.65
CA ASP A 155 -21.55 67.65 -13.34
C ASP A 155 -22.59 67.72 -14.46
N SER A 156 -23.87 67.73 -14.06
CA SER A 156 -25.01 68.24 -14.86
C SER A 156 -26.17 68.57 -13.92
#